data_AF-H9V7U7-F1
#
_entry.id   AF-H9V7U7-F1
#
_cell.length_a   1.000
_cell.length_b   1.000
_cell.length_c   1.000
_cell.angle_alpha   90.00
_cell.angle_beta   90.00
_cell.angle_gamma   90.00
#
_symmetry.space_group_name_H-M   'P 1'
#
loop_
_entity.id
_entity.type
_entity.pdbx_description
1 polymer ?
#
loop_
_entity_poly.entity_id
_entity_poly.type
_entity_poly.pdbx_seq_one_letter_code
_entity_poly.pdbx_strand_id
1 'polypeptide(L)'
;MGTFEGHLAHGIGLMAIGLWHVLNTARNYARSAPEQFESRPWFVANAHGSSRFATKYMELYVIMLFATVSIVMELFVSPDRHRPWDSDWSIPLSHMNSLEHAAIAIFFFLYALVALVVDKSQVQTPRGLVHALGALAFAQELFLFHFHST
;
A
#
# COMPACT_ATOMS: atom_id res chain seq x y z
N MET A 1 -15.25 13.09 4.90
CA MET A 1 -15.29 11.80 4.17
C MET A 1 -15.00 12.04 2.69
N GLY A 2 -14.12 11.25 2.08
CA GLY A 2 -13.72 11.40 0.67
C GLY A 2 -14.90 11.28 -0.31
N THR A 3 -14.71 11.75 -1.54
CA THR A 3 -15.76 11.65 -2.57
C THR A 3 -16.06 10.18 -2.89
N PHE A 4 -17.30 9.90 -3.31
CA PHE A 4 -17.69 8.55 -3.78
C PHE A 4 -16.75 8.04 -4.89
N GLU A 5 -16.37 8.93 -5.81
CA GLU A 5 -15.41 8.65 -6.87
C GLU A 5 -14.03 8.25 -6.32
N GLY A 6 -13.56 8.95 -5.28
CA GLY A 6 -12.32 8.62 -4.59
C GLY A 6 -12.36 7.22 -4.00
N HIS A 7 -13.41 6.87 -3.26
CA HIS A 7 -13.54 5.53 -2.66
C HIS A 7 -13.62 4.42 -3.72
N LEU A 8 -14.37 4.66 -4.80
CA LEU A 8 -14.49 3.71 -5.90
C LEU A 8 -13.14 3.47 -6.57
N ALA A 9 -12.37 4.53 -6.84
CA ALA A 9 -11.05 4.42 -7.45
C ALA A 9 -10.06 3.63 -6.56
N HIS A 10 -10.01 3.93 -5.26
CA HIS A 10 -9.17 3.19 -4.32
C HIS A 10 -9.60 1.73 -4.21
N GLY A 11 -10.91 1.46 -4.11
CA GLY A 11 -11.46 0.11 -4.05
C GLY A 11 -11.14 -0.73 -5.28
N ILE A 12 -11.24 -0.16 -6.49
CA ILE A 12 -10.87 -0.84 -7.73
C ILE A 12 -9.37 -1.14 -7.75
N GLY A 13 -8.52 -0.20 -7.30
CA GLY A 13 -7.07 -0.40 -7.20
C GLY A 13 -6.70 -1.55 -6.28
N LEU A 14 -7.26 -1.57 -5.07
CA LEU A 14 -7.06 -2.66 -4.09
C LEU A 14 -7.57 -3.99 -4.62
N MET A 15 -8.73 -4.01 -5.28
CA MET A 15 -9.28 -5.22 -5.90
C MET A 15 -8.35 -5.76 -7.00
N ALA A 16 -7.83 -4.89 -7.87
CA ALA A 16 -6.94 -5.27 -8.96
C ALA A 16 -5.62 -5.85 -8.42
N ILE A 17 -5.01 -5.19 -7.42
CA ILE A 17 -3.81 -5.69 -6.74
C ILE A 17 -4.09 -7.01 -6.03
N GLY A 18 -5.20 -7.11 -5.27
CA GLY A 18 -5.61 -8.33 -4.58
C GLY A 18 -5.80 -9.50 -5.54
N LEU A 19 -6.49 -9.30 -6.65
CA LEU A 19 -6.67 -10.32 -7.68
C LEU A 19 -5.32 -10.73 -8.30
N TRP A 20 -4.43 -9.77 -8.54
CA TRP A 20 -3.07 -10.02 -8.97
C TRP A 20 -2.30 -10.92 -7.98
N HIS A 21 -2.40 -10.69 -6.67
CA HIS A 21 -1.80 -11.58 -5.66
C HIS A 21 -2.42 -12.98 -5.67
N VAL A 22 -3.74 -13.09 -5.71
CA VAL A 22 -4.44 -14.40 -5.70
C VAL A 22 -4.03 -15.23 -6.91
N LEU A 23 -4.06 -14.65 -8.11
CA LEU A 23 -3.71 -15.34 -9.34
C LEU A 23 -2.25 -15.79 -9.36
N ASN A 24 -1.31 -14.94 -8.94
CA ASN A 24 0.11 -15.32 -8.90
C ASN A 24 0.41 -16.33 -7.80
N THR A 25 -0.24 -16.24 -6.64
CA THR A 25 -0.12 -17.24 -5.56
C THR A 25 -0.63 -18.60 -6.03
N ALA A 26 -1.82 -18.66 -6.63
CA ALA A 26 -2.38 -19.88 -7.19
C ALA A 26 -1.49 -20.48 -8.29
N ARG A 27 -0.94 -19.64 -9.17
CA ARG A 27 -0.01 -20.05 -10.22
C ARG A 27 1.29 -20.63 -9.64
N ASN A 28 1.85 -20.00 -8.61
CA ASN A 28 3.07 -20.49 -7.96
C ASN A 28 2.80 -21.81 -7.24
N TYR A 29 1.67 -21.92 -6.54
CA TYR A 29 1.23 -23.15 -5.89
C TYR A 29 1.10 -24.30 -6.91
N ALA A 30 0.39 -24.08 -8.02
CA ALA A 30 0.18 -25.10 -9.05
C ALA A 30 1.48 -25.56 -9.76
N ARG A 31 2.57 -24.78 -9.68
CA ARG A 31 3.86 -25.09 -10.31
C ARG A 31 4.91 -25.62 -9.34
N SER A 32 4.63 -25.59 -8.05
CA SER A 32 5.57 -26.02 -7.01
C SER A 32 5.17 -27.40 -6.50
N ALA A 33 6.15 -28.18 -6.05
CA ALA A 33 5.84 -29.33 -5.21
C ALA A 33 5.25 -28.84 -3.88
N PRO A 34 4.32 -29.58 -3.23
CA PRO A 34 3.64 -29.14 -2.01
C PRO A 34 4.60 -28.66 -0.90
N GLU A 35 5.73 -29.33 -0.74
CA GLU A 35 6.76 -29.03 0.26
C GLU A 35 7.69 -27.85 -0.09
N GLN A 36 7.60 -27.35 -1.32
CA GLN A 36 8.46 -26.27 -1.85
C GLN A 36 7.70 -24.96 -2.04
N PHE A 37 6.40 -24.94 -1.82
CA PHE A 37 5.60 -23.74 -1.99
C PHE A 37 5.92 -22.70 -0.90
N GLU A 38 6.23 -21.49 -1.33
CA GLU A 38 6.36 -20.32 -0.46
C GLU A 38 5.51 -19.16 -0.99
N SER A 39 4.75 -18.53 -0.09
CA SER A 39 4.04 -17.30 -0.39
C SER A 39 5.03 -16.16 -0.60
N ARG A 40 4.66 -15.23 -1.49
CA ARG A 40 5.45 -14.01 -1.73
C ARG A 40 4.65 -12.80 -1.29
N PRO A 41 5.30 -11.81 -0.64
CA PRO A 41 4.62 -10.60 -0.25
C PRO A 41 4.25 -9.76 -1.47
N TRP A 42 5.04 -9.79 -2.55
CA TRP A 42 4.82 -9.08 -3.80
C TRP A 42 5.25 -9.94 -5.00
N PHE A 43 4.75 -9.62 -6.19
CA PHE A 43 5.02 -10.38 -7.42
C PHE A 43 5.66 -9.53 -8.51
N VAL A 44 6.48 -10.20 -9.32
CA VAL A 44 7.10 -9.58 -10.49
C VAL A 44 6.08 -9.46 -11.62
N ALA A 45 5.84 -8.23 -12.07
CA ALA A 45 5.16 -8.01 -13.34
C ALA A 45 6.14 -8.35 -14.47
N ASN A 46 5.77 -9.26 -15.37
CA ASN A 46 6.52 -9.48 -16.60
C ASN A 46 5.66 -8.97 -17.76
N ALA A 47 5.83 -7.69 -18.12
CA ALA A 47 5.22 -7.14 -19.32
C ALA A 47 6.11 -7.48 -20.53
N HIS A 48 5.53 -8.10 -21.55
CA HIS A 48 6.22 -8.35 -22.82
C HIS A 48 6.68 -7.01 -23.43
N GLY A 49 7.98 -6.88 -23.74
CA GLY A 49 8.54 -5.72 -24.43
C GLY A 49 9.10 -4.58 -23.56
N SER A 50 9.06 -4.68 -22.23
CA SER A 50 9.68 -3.70 -21.32
C SER A 50 10.99 -4.22 -20.72
N SER A 51 11.88 -3.31 -20.29
CA SER A 51 13.16 -3.70 -19.70
C SER A 51 12.92 -4.58 -18.46
N ARG A 52 13.62 -5.72 -18.37
CA ARG A 52 13.50 -6.70 -17.28
C ARG A 52 13.60 -6.06 -15.88
N PHE A 53 14.30 -4.94 -15.76
CA PHE A 53 14.51 -4.24 -14.49
C PHE A 53 13.31 -3.35 -14.09
N ALA A 54 12.69 -2.66 -15.05
CA ALA A 54 11.53 -1.81 -14.79
C ALA A 54 10.28 -2.63 -14.44
N THR A 55 10.11 -3.80 -15.08
CA THR A 55 8.95 -4.65 -14.80
C THR A 55 9.09 -5.41 -13.48
N LYS A 56 10.33 -5.71 -13.06
CA LYS A 56 10.59 -6.49 -11.83
C LYS A 56 9.85 -5.92 -10.63
N TYR A 57 9.96 -4.62 -10.38
CA TYR A 57 9.43 -3.96 -9.18
C TYR A 57 8.18 -3.13 -9.43
N MET A 58 7.48 -3.35 -10.55
CA MET A 58 6.38 -2.49 -10.98
C MET A 58 5.26 -2.42 -9.93
N GLU A 59 4.88 -3.55 -9.33
CA GLU A 59 3.87 -3.59 -8.26
C GLU A 59 4.23 -2.65 -7.11
N LEU A 60 5.47 -2.73 -6.61
CA LEU A 60 5.95 -1.89 -5.51
C LEU A 60 5.98 -0.40 -5.89
N TYR A 61 6.40 -0.06 -7.12
CA TYR A 61 6.37 1.32 -7.59
C TYR A 61 4.95 1.87 -7.74
N VAL A 62 4.00 1.05 -8.21
CA VAL A 62 2.58 1.44 -8.29
C VAL A 62 2.04 1.72 -6.89
N ILE A 63 2.29 0.83 -5.92
CA ILE A 63 1.85 1.03 -4.53
C ILE A 63 2.45 2.31 -3.95
N MET A 64 3.76 2.53 -4.09
CA MET A 64 4.41 3.76 -3.59
C MET A 64 3.88 5.02 -4.27
N LEU A 65 3.61 4.99 -5.58
CA LEU A 65 3.07 6.12 -6.31
C LEU A 65 1.66 6.47 -5.82
N PHE A 66 0.76 5.50 -5.76
CA PHE A 66 -0.61 5.70 -5.26
C PHE A 66 -0.62 6.18 -3.80
N ALA A 67 0.20 5.58 -2.95
CA ALA A 67 0.35 6.02 -1.56
C ALA A 67 0.86 7.46 -1.47
N THR A 68 1.88 7.82 -2.26
CA THR A 68 2.41 9.21 -2.27
C THR A 68 1.34 10.20 -2.72
N VAL A 69 0.60 9.88 -3.80
CA VAL A 69 -0.50 10.73 -4.27
C VAL A 69 -1.57 10.87 -3.19
N SER A 70 -1.97 9.77 -2.55
CA SER A 70 -2.96 9.79 -1.46
C SER A 70 -2.50 10.66 -0.27
N ILE A 71 -1.25 10.49 0.20
CA ILE A 71 -0.66 11.32 1.25
C ILE A 71 -0.69 12.80 0.87
N VAL A 72 -0.27 13.12 -0.35
CA VAL A 72 -0.25 14.52 -0.81
C VAL A 72 -1.66 15.10 -0.88
N MET A 73 -2.61 14.33 -1.40
CA MET A 73 -3.99 14.77 -1.55
C MET A 73 -4.65 15.03 -0.19
N GLU A 74 -4.47 14.12 0.78
CA GLU A 74 -5.09 14.23 2.11
C GLU A 74 -4.41 15.26 3.00
N LEU A 75 -3.08 15.45 2.90
CA LEU A 75 -2.37 16.39 3.78
C LEU A 75 -2.26 17.81 3.22
N PHE A 76 -2.38 18.00 1.90
CA PHE A 76 -2.08 19.28 1.26
C PHE A 76 -3.10 19.77 0.21
N VAL A 77 -4.06 18.96 -0.26
CA VAL A 77 -4.95 19.34 -1.37
C VAL A 77 -6.45 19.34 -1.05
N SER A 78 -7.00 18.31 -0.40
CA SER A 78 -8.44 18.23 -0.03
C SER A 78 -8.62 17.82 1.46
N PRO A 79 -9.45 18.52 2.28
CA PRO A 79 -10.48 19.56 1.99
C PRO A 79 -10.13 21.03 2.31
N ASP A 80 -10.90 22.00 1.79
CA ASP A 80 -10.63 23.46 1.85
C ASP A 80 -10.12 23.98 3.22
N ARG A 81 -8.99 24.73 3.18
CA ARG A 81 -8.16 25.28 4.30
C ARG A 81 -7.02 24.38 4.82
N HIS A 82 -6.13 23.94 3.93
CA HIS A 82 -4.98 23.10 4.26
C HIS A 82 -3.88 23.81 5.06
N ARG A 83 -3.88 23.56 6.36
CA ARG A 83 -2.65 23.34 7.12
C ARG A 83 -2.89 22.10 7.97
N PRO A 84 -1.95 21.13 8.03
CA PRO A 84 -2.08 19.98 8.93
C PRO A 84 -2.12 20.41 10.41
N TRP A 85 -1.75 21.66 10.67
CA TRP A 85 -1.68 22.28 11.98
C TRP A 85 -2.54 23.53 12.01
N ASP A 86 -3.29 23.72 13.09
CA ASP A 86 -3.93 24.98 13.42
C ASP A 86 -2.89 26.05 13.80
N SER A 87 -3.32 27.29 13.99
CA SER A 87 -2.43 28.40 14.37
C SER A 87 -1.67 28.19 15.69
N ASP A 88 -2.16 27.29 16.54
CA ASP A 88 -1.58 26.89 17.82
C ASP A 88 -0.77 25.58 17.75
N TRP A 89 -0.52 25.07 16.54
CA TRP A 89 0.12 23.77 16.27
C TRP A 89 -0.67 22.54 16.74
N SER A 90 -1.94 22.69 17.11
CA SER A 90 -2.83 21.55 17.31
C SER A 90 -3.25 20.94 15.97
N ILE A 91 -3.74 19.71 16.00
CA ILE A 91 -4.33 19.08 14.83
C ILE A 91 -5.83 19.41 14.82
N PRO A 92 -6.35 20.11 13.79
CA PRO A 92 -7.76 20.44 13.74
C PRO A 92 -8.62 19.18 13.66
N LEU A 93 -9.71 19.10 14.44
CA LEU A 93 -10.65 17.98 14.35
C LEU A 93 -11.21 17.79 12.93
N SER A 94 -11.38 18.88 12.18
CA SER A 94 -11.82 18.87 10.78
C SER A 94 -10.85 18.15 9.83
N HIS A 95 -9.59 17.91 10.25
CA HIS A 95 -8.55 17.22 9.47
C HIS A 95 -8.26 15.80 9.95
N MET A 96 -8.95 15.32 11.00
CA MET A 96 -8.74 13.97 11.55
C MET A 96 -8.90 12.89 10.50
N ASN A 97 -9.98 12.92 9.71
CA ASN A 97 -10.23 11.92 8.67
C ASN A 97 -9.12 11.91 7.61
N SER A 98 -8.62 13.08 7.22
CA SER A 98 -7.54 13.16 6.24
C SER A 98 -6.21 12.65 6.79
N LEU A 99 -5.95 12.86 8.08
CA LEU A 99 -4.78 12.26 8.74
C LEU A 99 -4.92 10.75 8.90
N GLU A 100 -6.11 10.25 9.22
CA GLU A 100 -6.40 8.82 9.24
C GLU A 100 -6.15 8.19 7.86
N HIS A 101 -6.64 8.81 6.79
CA HIS A 101 -6.40 8.34 5.42
C HIS A 101 -4.90 8.42 5.04
N ALA A 102 -4.22 9.51 5.37
CA ALA A 102 -2.80 9.64 5.13
C ALA A 102 -1.99 8.59 5.91
N ALA A 103 -2.40 8.25 7.14
CA ALA A 103 -1.77 7.20 7.93
C ALA A 103 -1.89 5.82 7.24
N ILE A 104 -3.05 5.49 6.66
CA ILE A 104 -3.23 4.27 5.85
C ILE A 104 -2.23 4.25 4.70
N ALA A 105 -2.18 5.33 3.93
CA ALA A 105 -1.28 5.44 2.78
C ALA A 105 0.20 5.34 3.19
N ILE A 106 0.60 5.92 4.34
CA ILE A 106 1.97 5.81 4.87
C ILE A 106 2.34 4.35 5.16
N PHE A 107 1.45 3.56 5.75
CA PHE A 107 1.74 2.15 6.06
C PHE A 107 1.94 1.33 4.78
N PHE A 108 1.11 1.53 3.75
CA PHE A 108 1.31 0.89 2.45
C PHE A 108 2.60 1.35 1.74
N PHE A 109 2.94 2.64 1.86
CA PHE A 109 4.22 3.16 1.34
C PHE A 109 5.41 2.48 2.03
N LEU A 110 5.39 2.40 3.37
CA LEU A 110 6.45 1.76 4.15
C LEU A 110 6.57 0.27 3.83
N TYR A 111 5.45 -0.43 3.70
CA TYR A 111 5.43 -1.82 3.25
C TYR A 111 6.16 -1.98 1.91
N ALA A 112 5.81 -1.18 0.89
CA ALA A 112 6.39 -1.29 -0.44
C ALA A 112 7.86 -0.86 -0.48
N LEU A 113 8.22 0.19 0.28
CA LEU A 113 9.59 0.68 0.40
C LEU A 113 10.49 -0.37 1.05
N VAL A 114 10.07 -0.95 2.19
CA VAL A 114 10.85 -1.99 2.87
C VAL A 114 10.97 -3.22 1.98
N ALA A 115 9.89 -3.66 1.32
CA ALA A 115 9.94 -4.76 0.36
C ALA A 115 10.99 -4.52 -0.76
N LEU A 116 11.03 -3.30 -1.30
CA LEU A 116 11.97 -2.92 -2.35
C LEU A 116 13.42 -2.87 -1.83
N VAL A 117 13.64 -2.27 -0.65
CA VAL A 117 14.97 -2.15 -0.03
C VAL A 117 15.51 -3.54 0.29
N VAL A 118 14.72 -4.41 0.91
CA VAL A 118 15.13 -5.78 1.25
C VAL A 118 15.55 -6.57 0.01
N ASP A 119 14.75 -6.51 -1.08
CA ASP A 119 15.09 -7.25 -2.31
C ASP A 119 16.32 -6.67 -3.03
N LYS A 120 16.50 -5.33 -3.04
CA LYS A 120 17.63 -4.68 -3.72
C LYS A 120 18.94 -4.77 -2.95
N SER A 121 18.88 -4.66 -1.62
CA SER A 121 20.07 -4.62 -0.76
C SER A 121 20.56 -6.01 -0.35
N GLN A 122 19.75 -7.05 -0.58
CA GLN A 122 20.02 -8.43 -0.14
C GLN A 122 20.34 -8.53 1.36
N VAL A 123 19.81 -7.61 2.17
CA VAL A 123 19.96 -7.62 3.62
C VAL A 123 19.23 -8.85 4.17
N GLN A 124 19.89 -9.56 5.10
CA GLN A 124 19.27 -10.67 5.81
C GLN A 124 18.20 -10.13 6.75
N THR A 125 16.94 -10.44 6.46
CA THR A 125 15.81 -10.09 7.31
C THR A 125 15.15 -11.35 7.86
N PRO A 126 14.49 -11.28 9.03
CA PRO A 126 13.67 -12.38 9.52
C PRO A 126 12.67 -12.85 8.46
N ARG A 127 12.50 -14.18 8.37
CA ARG A 127 11.54 -14.78 7.44
C ARG A 127 10.15 -14.23 7.76
N GLY A 128 9.48 -13.70 6.73
CA GLY A 128 8.13 -13.16 6.88
C GLY A 128 8.06 -11.69 7.32
N LEU A 129 9.18 -10.97 7.52
CA LEU A 129 9.17 -9.54 7.88
C LEU A 129 8.24 -8.71 6.96
N VAL A 130 8.39 -8.88 5.64
CA VAL A 130 7.60 -8.13 4.66
C VAL A 130 6.13 -8.55 4.68
N HIS A 131 5.83 -9.83 4.96
CA HIS A 131 4.45 -10.29 5.16
C HIS A 131 3.83 -9.67 6.41
N ALA A 132 4.60 -9.56 7.51
CA ALA A 132 4.15 -8.93 8.75
C ALA A 132 3.86 -7.44 8.55
N LEU A 133 4.69 -6.73 7.77
CA LEU A 133 4.44 -5.33 7.40
C LEU A 133 3.18 -5.17 6.55
N GLY A 134 2.96 -6.04 5.57
CA GLY A 134 1.72 -6.05 4.79
C GLY A 134 0.49 -6.31 5.65
N ALA A 135 0.56 -7.31 6.54
CA ALA A 135 -0.51 -7.61 7.48
C ALA A 135 -0.78 -6.44 8.45
N LEU A 136 0.26 -5.75 8.90
CA LEU A 136 0.15 -4.57 9.75
C LEU A 136 -0.53 -3.41 9.01
N ALA A 137 -0.20 -3.17 7.74
CA ALA A 137 -0.85 -2.15 6.92
C ALA A 137 -2.35 -2.43 6.77
N PHE A 138 -2.73 -3.66 6.42
CA PHE A 138 -4.15 -4.05 6.32
C PHE A 138 -4.88 -4.05 7.66
N ALA A 139 -4.22 -4.45 8.75
CA ALA A 139 -4.81 -4.38 10.08
C ALA A 139 -5.10 -2.94 10.48
N GLN A 140 -4.14 -2.03 10.23
CA GLN A 140 -4.30 -0.61 10.51
C GLN A 140 -5.42 0.00 9.66
N GLU A 141 -5.50 -0.31 8.37
CA GLU A 141 -6.61 0.10 7.49
C GLU A 141 -7.96 -0.37 8.05
N LEU A 142 -8.07 -1.66 8.41
CA LEU A 142 -9.29 -2.23 8.98
C LEU A 142 -9.71 -1.52 10.27
N PHE A 143 -8.75 -1.27 11.17
CA PHE A 143 -9.04 -0.57 12.43
C PHE A 143 -9.49 0.87 12.19
N LEU A 144 -8.86 1.59 11.26
CA LEU A 144 -9.27 2.96 10.96
C LEU A 144 -10.60 3.02 10.22
N PHE A 145 -10.96 2.05 9.38
CA PHE A 145 -12.31 1.99 8.81
C PHE A 145 -13.36 1.64 9.87
N HIS A 146 -13.00 0.82 10.86
CA HIS A 146 -13.92 0.47 11.94
C HIS A 146 -14.15 1.61 12.93
N PHE A 147 -13.09 2.32 13.30
CA PHE A 147 -13.12 3.43 14.26
C PHE A 147 -13.06 4.81 13.58
N HIS A 148 -13.46 4.88 12.30
CA HIS A 148 -13.29 6.07 11.47
C HIS A 148 -13.97 7.28 12.11
N SER A 149 -13.24 8.40 12.20
CA SER A 149 -13.80 9.65 12.69
C SER A 149 -14.96 10.09 11.78
N THR A 150 -16.15 10.32 12.34
CA THR A 150 -17.36 10.74 11.60
C THR A 150 -17.56 12.24 11.59
#